data_AF-A0A534Z3K0-F1
#
_entry.id   AF-A0A534Z3K0-F1
#
_cell.length_a   1.000
_cell.length_b   1.000
_cell.length_c   1.000
_cell.angle_alpha   90.00
_cell.angle_beta   90.00
_cell.angle_gamma   90.00
#
_symmetry.space_group_name_H-M   'P 1'
#
loop_
_entity.id
_entity.type
_entity.pdbx_description
1 polymer ?
#
loop_
_entity_poly.entity_id
_entity_poly.type
_entity_poly.pdbx_seq_one_letter_code
_entity_poly.pdbx_strand_id
1 'polypeptide(L)'
;MDPYSIALFVHIVGALLLFVLLTIEGVGLRAGFATAQVNRILGPISALAILIPGIYMVATQVGWKPWIAVSITSWVLIAAGGAYTGISLMRGRMATRTATISWLVRIGMALGVVFDMTVKPDAIVAVIAILAGVVTGAAVGLATRREVCST
;
A
#
# COMPACT_ATOMS: atom_id res chain seq x y z
N MET A 1 16.53 -24.93 7.43
CA MET A 1 15.35 -24.12 7.11
C MET A 1 15.16 -24.12 5.60
N ASP A 2 13.94 -24.28 5.13
CA ASP A 2 13.62 -24.31 3.70
C ASP A 2 13.67 -22.87 3.12
N PRO A 3 14.37 -22.61 1.99
CA PRO A 3 14.42 -21.30 1.35
C PRO A 3 13.06 -20.67 1.08
N TYR A 4 12.04 -21.47 0.77
CA TYR A 4 10.66 -21.00 0.60
C TYR A 4 10.10 -20.39 1.89
N SER A 5 10.28 -21.04 3.04
CA SER A 5 9.84 -20.51 4.34
C SER A 5 10.56 -19.21 4.72
N ILE A 6 11.84 -19.09 4.38
CA ILE A 6 12.60 -17.84 4.57
C ILE A 6 12.02 -16.74 3.68
N ALA A 7 11.76 -17.02 2.40
CA ALA A 7 11.16 -16.07 1.48
C ALA A 7 9.77 -15.62 1.94
N LEU A 8 8.92 -16.55 2.37
CA LEU A 8 7.60 -16.27 2.93
C LEU A 8 7.70 -15.38 4.17
N PHE A 9 8.62 -15.68 5.09
CA PHE A 9 8.86 -14.86 6.27
C PHE A 9 9.25 -13.42 5.90
N VAL A 10 10.22 -13.24 5.00
CA VAL A 10 10.66 -11.91 4.56
C VAL A 10 9.53 -11.16 3.85
N HIS A 11 8.71 -11.85 3.05
CA HIS A 11 7.54 -11.27 2.39
C HIS A 11 6.54 -10.70 3.40
N ILE A 12 6.21 -11.48 4.42
CA ILE A 12 5.27 -11.07 5.48
C ILE A 12 5.84 -9.91 6.29
N VAL A 13 7.12 -9.97 6.68
CA VAL A 13 7.79 -8.87 7.40
C VAL A 13 7.82 -7.60 6.54
N GLY A 14 8.07 -7.73 5.24
CA GLY A 14 8.01 -6.62 4.29
C GLY A 14 6.62 -5.99 4.24
N ALA A 15 5.56 -6.80 4.21
CA ALA A 15 4.17 -6.34 4.24
C ALA A 15 3.82 -5.64 5.55
N LEU A 16 4.23 -6.20 6.70
CA LEU A 16 4.05 -5.56 8.00
C LEU A 16 4.76 -4.21 8.06
N LEU A 17 6.00 -4.13 7.53
CA LEU A 17 6.74 -2.89 7.46
C LEU A 17 6.00 -1.83 6.60
N LEU A 18 5.36 -2.23 5.50
CA LEU A 18 4.54 -1.31 4.69
C LEU A 18 3.40 -0.71 5.53
N PHE A 19 2.68 -1.52 6.31
CA PHE A 19 1.61 -1.03 7.18
C PHE A 19 2.12 -0.13 8.30
N VAL A 20 3.29 -0.42 8.86
CA VAL A 20 3.96 0.46 9.82
C VAL A 20 4.26 1.82 9.17
N LEU A 21 4.81 1.84 7.95
CA LEU A 21 5.12 3.08 7.23
C LEU A 21 3.86 3.87 6.85
N LEU A 22 2.79 3.19 6.43
CA LEU A 22 1.49 3.82 6.22
C LEU A 22 0.94 4.42 7.52
N THR A 23 1.12 3.74 8.66
CA THR A 23 0.69 4.27 9.96
C THR A 23 1.47 5.51 10.34
N ILE A 24 2.79 5.47 10.23
CA ILE A 24 3.68 6.62 10.47
C ILE A 24 3.30 7.79 9.56
N GLU A 25 3.09 7.54 8.26
CA GLU A 25 2.66 8.56 7.31
C GLU A 25 1.35 9.22 7.74
N GLY A 26 0.34 8.42 8.13
CA GLY A 26 -0.94 8.93 8.59
C GLY A 26 -0.82 9.76 9.88
N VAL A 27 -0.02 9.31 10.83
CA VAL A 27 0.25 10.06 12.08
C VAL A 27 0.98 11.36 11.77
N GLY A 28 1.99 11.34 10.90
CA GLY A 28 2.72 12.55 10.50
C GLY A 28 1.86 13.56 9.76
N LEU A 29 0.95 13.12 8.89
CA LEU A 29 -0.01 14.01 8.22
C LEU A 29 -0.96 14.72 9.21
N ARG A 30 -1.30 14.07 10.34
CA ARG A 30 -2.18 14.64 11.38
C ARG A 30 -1.42 15.50 12.39
N ALA A 31 -0.23 15.07 12.79
CA ALA A 31 0.58 15.73 13.81
C ALA A 31 1.54 16.79 13.22
N GLY A 32 1.66 16.90 11.91
CA GLY A 32 2.44 17.94 11.23
C GLY A 32 3.95 17.72 11.21
N PHE A 33 4.44 16.49 11.40
CA PHE A 33 5.87 16.20 11.32
C PHE A 33 6.28 15.49 10.02
N ALA A 34 7.53 15.70 9.62
CA ALA A 34 8.06 15.17 8.37
C ALA A 34 8.32 13.66 8.45
N THR A 35 7.49 12.87 7.77
CA THR A 35 7.66 11.41 7.63
C THR A 35 8.47 11.02 6.39
N ALA A 36 8.73 11.99 5.51
CA ALA A 36 9.29 11.74 4.19
C ALA A 36 10.71 11.15 4.24
N GLN A 37 11.54 11.52 5.23
CA GLN A 37 12.89 10.97 5.36
C GLN A 37 12.88 9.48 5.72
N VAL A 38 12.02 9.08 6.65
CA VAL A 38 11.83 7.67 7.05
C VAL A 38 11.28 6.87 5.87
N ASN A 39 10.22 7.37 5.22
CA ASN A 39 9.59 6.70 4.09
C ASN A 39 10.50 6.61 2.85
N ARG A 40 11.43 7.55 2.66
CA ARG A 40 12.40 7.52 1.55
C ARG A 40 13.40 6.38 1.67
N ILE A 41 13.73 5.96 2.90
CA ILE A 41 14.69 4.87 3.15
C ILE A 41 13.94 3.55 3.30
N LEU A 42 12.97 3.50 4.21
CA LEU A 42 12.28 2.26 4.56
C LEU A 42 11.21 1.88 3.53
N GLY A 43 10.67 2.83 2.77
CA GLY A 43 9.70 2.56 1.71
C GLY A 43 10.24 1.61 0.64
N PRO A 44 11.38 1.91 -0.01
CA PRO A 44 12.03 0.99 -0.94
C PRO A 44 12.41 -0.35 -0.32
N ILE A 45 12.84 -0.36 0.96
CA ILE A 45 13.23 -1.60 1.65
C ILE A 45 12.02 -2.51 1.86
N SER A 46 10.93 -1.97 2.44
CA SER A 46 9.65 -2.68 2.57
C SER A 46 9.18 -3.17 1.21
N ALA A 47 9.34 -2.31 0.19
CA ALA A 47 8.91 -2.64 -1.13
C ALA A 47 9.66 -3.88 -1.69
N LEU A 48 10.99 -3.83 -1.68
CA LEU A 48 11.81 -4.95 -2.15
C LEU A 48 11.59 -6.22 -1.32
N ALA A 49 11.39 -6.08 0.00
CA ALA A 49 11.10 -7.19 0.91
C ALA A 49 9.75 -7.87 0.61
N ILE A 50 8.77 -7.17 0.02
CA ILE A 50 7.53 -7.78 -0.46
C ILE A 50 7.76 -8.40 -1.84
N LEU A 51 8.30 -7.63 -2.78
CA LEU A 51 8.30 -8.02 -4.19
C LEU A 51 9.26 -9.16 -4.50
N ILE A 52 10.51 -9.10 -4.04
CA ILE A 52 11.54 -10.10 -4.38
C ILE A 52 11.13 -11.49 -3.88
N PRO A 53 10.76 -11.67 -2.59
CA PRO A 53 10.35 -12.98 -2.13
C PRO A 53 9.00 -13.42 -2.72
N GLY A 54 8.10 -12.49 -3.01
CA GLY A 54 6.84 -12.78 -3.69
C GLY A 54 7.06 -13.42 -5.07
N ILE A 55 7.93 -12.81 -5.89
CA ILE A 55 8.29 -13.36 -7.21
C ILE A 55 9.00 -14.71 -7.06
N TYR A 56 9.87 -14.87 -6.06
CA TYR A 56 10.52 -16.15 -5.79
C TYR A 56 9.52 -17.26 -5.47
N MET A 57 8.53 -17.01 -4.62
CA MET A 57 7.49 -17.99 -4.27
C MET A 57 6.64 -18.38 -5.47
N VAL A 58 6.32 -17.42 -6.35
CA VAL A 58 5.66 -17.66 -7.64
C VAL A 58 6.48 -18.59 -8.53
N ALA A 59 7.78 -18.31 -8.65
CA ALA A 59 8.67 -19.06 -9.54
C ALA A 59 8.94 -20.50 -9.05
N THR A 60 8.83 -20.76 -7.75
CA THR A 60 9.28 -22.03 -7.15
C THR A 60 8.15 -22.98 -6.77
N GLN A 61 7.04 -22.49 -6.21
CA GLN A 61 5.99 -23.37 -5.67
C GLN A 61 4.57 -22.93 -6.00
N VAL A 62 4.26 -21.63 -5.98
CA VAL A 62 2.88 -21.14 -6.11
C VAL A 62 2.41 -21.15 -7.57
N GLY A 63 3.31 -20.89 -8.51
CA GLY A 63 2.99 -20.67 -9.91
C GLY A 63 2.23 -19.36 -10.15
N TRP A 64 2.01 -19.02 -11.42
CA TRP A 64 1.24 -17.82 -11.78
C TRP A 64 -0.25 -18.05 -11.57
N LYS A 65 -0.92 -17.14 -10.85
CA LYS A 65 -2.36 -17.14 -10.62
C LYS A 65 -2.92 -15.75 -10.90
N PRO A 66 -4.21 -15.64 -11.31
CA PRO A 66 -4.77 -14.34 -11.70
C PRO A 66 -4.73 -13.27 -10.60
N TRP A 67 -4.99 -13.62 -9.33
CA TRP A 67 -4.90 -12.68 -8.20
C TRP A 67 -3.47 -12.15 -7.97
N ILE A 68 -2.44 -12.91 -8.34
CA ILE A 68 -1.03 -12.49 -8.19
C ILE A 68 -0.74 -11.30 -9.08
N ALA A 69 -1.23 -11.33 -10.33
CA ALA A 69 -1.09 -10.22 -11.25
C ALA A 69 -1.74 -8.95 -10.69
N VAL A 70 -2.98 -9.07 -10.20
CA VAL A 70 -3.75 -7.96 -9.60
C VAL A 70 -3.03 -7.38 -8.37
N SER A 71 -2.55 -8.25 -7.49
CA SER A 71 -1.82 -7.86 -6.28
C SER A 71 -0.49 -7.17 -6.61
N ILE A 72 0.29 -7.68 -7.57
CA ILE A 72 1.54 -7.04 -8.01
C ILE A 72 1.27 -5.66 -8.58
N THR A 73 0.29 -5.53 -9.49
CA THR A 73 -0.09 -4.23 -10.06
C THR A 73 -0.52 -3.26 -8.98
N SER A 74 -1.40 -3.68 -8.06
CA SER A 74 -1.88 -2.85 -6.96
C SER A 74 -0.76 -2.40 -6.04
N TRP A 75 0.18 -3.30 -5.73
CA TRP A 75 1.33 -3.00 -4.92
C TRP A 75 2.28 -1.97 -5.59
N VAL A 76 2.51 -2.09 -6.91
CA VAL A 76 3.29 -1.10 -7.68
C VAL A 76 2.62 0.27 -7.60
N LEU A 77 1.29 0.32 -7.74
CA LEU A 77 0.52 1.56 -7.63
C LEU A 77 0.61 2.17 -6.22
N ILE A 78 0.57 1.35 -5.16
CA ILE A 78 0.77 1.82 -3.78
C ILE A 78 2.17 2.44 -3.61
N ALA A 79 3.21 1.75 -4.08
CA ALA A 79 4.59 2.20 -3.96
C ALA A 79 4.83 3.50 -4.75
N ALA A 80 4.37 3.56 -6.00
CA ALA A 80 4.48 4.73 -6.86
C ALA A 80 3.68 5.92 -6.29
N GLY A 81 2.45 5.68 -5.83
CA GLY A 81 1.61 6.68 -5.20
C GLY A 81 2.23 7.24 -3.91
N GLY A 82 2.85 6.39 -3.10
CA GLY A 82 3.56 6.80 -1.89
C GLY A 82 4.80 7.63 -2.19
N ALA A 83 5.62 7.21 -3.15
CA ALA A 83 6.78 7.97 -3.60
C ALA A 83 6.36 9.35 -4.16
N TYR A 84 5.36 9.38 -5.04
CA TYR A 84 4.85 10.62 -5.63
C TYR A 84 4.29 11.58 -4.57
N THR A 85 3.48 11.07 -3.64
CA THR A 85 2.88 11.87 -2.55
C THR A 85 3.96 12.44 -1.65
N GLY A 86 4.91 11.61 -1.20
CA GLY A 86 6.02 12.03 -0.35
C GLY A 86 6.91 13.10 -1.01
N ILE A 87 7.32 12.88 -2.27
CA ILE A 87 8.12 13.85 -3.04
C ILE A 87 7.36 15.17 -3.23
N SER A 88 6.06 15.10 -3.53
CA SER A 88 5.24 16.30 -3.77
C SER A 88 5.04 17.12 -2.51
N LEU A 89 4.86 16.48 -1.35
CA LEU A 89 4.80 17.15 -0.04
C LEU A 89 6.12 17.83 0.31
N MET A 90 7.26 17.13 0.16
CA MET A 90 8.59 17.71 0.40
C MET A 90 8.87 18.94 -0.47
N ARG A 91 8.32 18.96 -1.69
CA ARG A 91 8.47 20.07 -2.64
C ARG A 91 7.41 21.17 -2.47
N GLY A 92 6.50 21.06 -1.50
CA GLY A 92 5.39 22.00 -1.31
C GLY A 92 4.39 22.03 -2.47
N ARG A 93 4.36 21.00 -3.32
CA ARG A 93 3.51 20.92 -4.54
C ARG A 93 2.15 20.29 -4.29
N MET A 94 1.91 19.81 -3.07
CA MET A 94 0.69 19.10 -2.69
C MET A 94 0.25 19.57 -1.30
N ALA A 95 -1.04 19.84 -1.17
CA ALA A 95 -1.64 20.14 0.13
C ALA A 95 -1.71 18.87 0.99
N THR A 96 -1.52 19.00 2.31
CA THR A 96 -1.65 17.90 3.29
C THR A 96 -2.97 17.14 3.11
N ARG A 97 -4.06 17.85 2.81
CA ARG A 97 -5.37 17.24 2.54
C ARG A 97 -5.35 16.27 1.34
N THR A 98 -4.76 16.67 0.22
CA THR A 98 -4.64 15.80 -0.97
C THR A 98 -3.78 14.58 -0.65
N ALA A 99 -2.72 14.76 0.14
CA ALA A 99 -1.90 13.67 0.62
C ALA A 99 -2.67 12.71 1.55
N THR A 100 -3.55 13.21 2.42
CA THR A 100 -4.43 12.37 3.26
C THR A 100 -5.37 11.51 2.42
N ILE A 101 -5.95 12.04 1.34
CA ILE A 101 -6.80 11.26 0.43
C ILE A 101 -5.97 10.18 -0.27
N SER A 102 -4.81 10.54 -0.82
CA SER A 102 -3.87 9.57 -1.41
C SER A 102 -3.48 8.46 -0.43
N TRP A 103 -3.21 8.83 0.82
CA TRP A 103 -2.89 7.90 1.90
C TRP A 103 -4.05 6.94 2.21
N LEU A 104 -5.28 7.45 2.33
CA LEU A 104 -6.47 6.62 2.55
C LEU A 104 -6.73 5.64 1.41
N VAL A 105 -6.57 6.08 0.16
CA VAL A 105 -6.70 5.21 -1.02
C VAL A 105 -5.64 4.11 -0.98
N ARG A 106 -4.39 4.43 -0.66
CA ARG A 106 -3.30 3.44 -0.54
C ARG A 106 -3.55 2.43 0.59
N ILE A 107 -4.11 2.86 1.71
CA ILE A 107 -4.54 1.94 2.78
C ILE A 107 -5.63 1.00 2.27
N GLY A 108 -6.66 1.54 1.60
CA GLY A 108 -7.73 0.73 1.04
C GLY A 108 -7.21 -0.32 0.05
N MET A 109 -6.29 0.08 -0.84
CA MET A 109 -5.62 -0.86 -1.74
C MET A 109 -4.81 -1.91 -1.00
N ALA A 110 -4.03 -1.51 0.02
CA ALA A 110 -3.22 -2.44 0.81
C ALA A 110 -4.09 -3.49 1.52
N LEU A 111 -5.26 -3.08 2.04
CA LEU A 111 -6.24 -4.01 2.62
C LEU A 111 -6.82 -4.97 1.59
N GLY A 112 -7.14 -4.49 0.38
CA GLY A 112 -7.57 -5.36 -0.72
C GLY A 112 -6.49 -6.38 -1.12
N VAL A 113 -5.21 -5.96 -1.15
CA VAL A 113 -4.08 -6.89 -1.41
C VAL A 113 -3.98 -7.96 -0.32
N VAL A 114 -4.17 -7.60 0.96
CA VAL A 114 -4.18 -8.58 2.06
C VAL A 114 -5.33 -9.57 1.90
N PHE A 115 -6.51 -9.11 1.48
CA PHE A 115 -7.63 -9.99 1.14
C PHE A 115 -7.26 -10.96 0.02
N ASP A 116 -6.69 -10.48 -1.09
CA ASP A 116 -6.27 -11.32 -2.21
C ASP A 116 -5.26 -12.39 -1.78
N MET A 117 -4.28 -12.02 -0.95
CA MET A 117 -3.26 -12.94 -0.42
C MET A 117 -3.85 -14.01 0.50
N THR A 118 -4.97 -13.71 1.16
CA THR A 118 -5.62 -14.60 2.13
C THR A 118 -6.61 -15.54 1.46
N VAL A 119 -7.51 -14.99 0.64
CA VAL A 119 -8.61 -15.72 0.01
C VAL A 119 -8.19 -16.35 -1.32
N LYS A 120 -7.16 -15.79 -1.98
CA LYS A 120 -6.64 -16.25 -3.28
C LYS A 120 -7.72 -16.41 -4.35
N PRO A 121 -8.57 -15.39 -4.56
CA PRO A 121 -9.72 -15.50 -5.45
C PRO A 121 -9.30 -15.56 -6.93
N ASP A 122 -10.27 -15.69 -7.83
CA ASP A 122 -10.04 -15.46 -9.25
C ASP A 122 -9.84 -13.96 -9.55
N ALA A 123 -9.51 -13.62 -10.80
CA ALA A 123 -9.18 -12.25 -11.20
C ALA A 123 -10.31 -11.25 -10.95
N ILE A 124 -11.57 -11.62 -11.19
CA ILE A 124 -12.68 -10.68 -11.11
C ILE A 124 -12.87 -10.24 -9.67
N VAL A 125 -12.93 -11.23 -8.76
CA VAL A 125 -13.09 -10.96 -7.33
C VAL A 125 -11.88 -10.23 -6.75
N ALA A 126 -10.65 -10.55 -7.19
CA ALA A 126 -9.45 -9.82 -6.79
C ALA A 126 -9.53 -8.33 -7.18
N VAL A 127 -9.89 -8.04 -8.43
CA VAL A 127 -10.06 -6.66 -8.91
C VAL A 127 -11.15 -5.93 -8.12
N ILE A 128 -12.29 -6.58 -7.89
CA ILE A 128 -13.39 -6.00 -7.10
C ILE A 128 -12.94 -5.68 -5.67
N ALA A 129 -12.18 -6.57 -5.02
CA ALA A 129 -11.68 -6.34 -3.67
C ALA A 129 -10.77 -5.10 -3.60
N ILE A 130 -9.84 -4.96 -4.55
CA ILE A 130 -8.99 -3.77 -4.64
C ILE A 130 -9.82 -2.51 -4.90
N LEU A 131 -10.74 -2.55 -5.86
CA LEU A 131 -11.57 -1.39 -6.21
C LEU A 131 -12.48 -0.98 -5.06
N ALA A 132 -13.05 -1.94 -4.31
CA ALA A 132 -13.82 -1.66 -3.11
C ALA A 132 -12.98 -0.93 -2.06
N GLY A 133 -11.73 -1.36 -1.86
CA GLY A 133 -10.76 -0.66 -1.01
C GLY A 133 -10.46 0.77 -1.48
N VAL A 134 -10.20 0.96 -2.78
CA VAL A 134 -9.96 2.28 -3.39
C VAL A 134 -11.15 3.21 -3.18
N VAL A 135 -12.36 2.75 -3.52
CA VAL A 135 -13.59 3.53 -3.41
C VAL A 135 -13.85 3.91 -1.96
N THR A 136 -13.66 2.97 -1.02
CA THR A 136 -13.82 3.23 0.41
C THR A 136 -12.83 4.28 0.90
N GLY A 137 -11.54 4.14 0.58
CA GLY A 137 -10.51 5.11 0.95
C GLY A 137 -10.78 6.51 0.38
N ALA A 138 -11.18 6.58 -0.89
CA ALA A 138 -11.56 7.84 -1.54
C ALA A 138 -12.81 8.47 -0.90
N ALA A 139 -13.85 7.68 -0.65
CA ALA A 139 -15.10 8.15 -0.05
C ALA A 139 -14.86 8.73 1.36
N VAL A 140 -14.08 8.04 2.19
CA VAL A 140 -13.72 8.52 3.54
C VAL A 140 -12.94 9.84 3.47
N GLY A 141 -11.98 9.94 2.54
CA GLY A 141 -11.20 11.16 2.35
C GLY A 141 -12.01 12.34 1.82
N LEU A 142 -13.04 12.08 1.03
CA LEU A 142 -13.97 13.11 0.53
C LEU A 142 -15.05 13.48 1.55
N ALA A 143 -15.48 12.56 2.41
CA ALA A 143 -16.43 12.85 3.48
C ALA A 143 -15.85 13.86 4.48
N THR A 144 -14.60 13.64 4.91
CA THR A 144 -13.85 14.57 5.77
C THR A 144 -13.61 15.95 5.11
N ARG A 145 -13.74 16.08 3.79
CA ARG A 145 -13.71 17.38 3.09
C ARG A 145 -14.98 18.19 3.36
N ARG A 146 -16.15 17.54 3.36
CA ARG A 146 -17.46 18.23 3.42
C ARG A 146 -17.69 18.87 4.79
N GLU A 147 -17.33 18.19 5.86
CA GLU A 147 -17.52 18.66 7.24
C GLU A 147 -16.82 20.00 7.53
N VAL A 148 -15.68 20.28 6.89
CA VAL A 148 -14.92 21.54 7.09
C VAL A 148 -15.51 22.73 6.32
N CYS A 149 -16.31 22.50 5.28
CA CYS A 149 -16.95 23.59 4.51
C CYS A 149 -18.37 23.91 4.98
N SER A 150 -18.95 23.10 5.86
CA SER A 150 -20.29 23.30 6.42
C SER A 150 -20.31 24.00 7.77
N THR A 151 -19.14 24.38 8.30
CA THR A 151 -18.94 25.14 9.54
C THR A 151 -18.44 26.54 9.23
#